data_AF-W2HT30-F1
#
_entry.id   AF-W2HT30-F1
#
_cell.length_a   1.000
_cell.length_b   1.000
_cell.length_c   1.000
_cell.angle_alpha   90.00
_cell.angle_beta   90.00
_cell.angle_gamma   90.00
#
_symmetry.space_group_name_H-M   'P 1'
#
loop_
_entity.id
_entity.type
_entity.pdbx_description
1 polymer ?
#
loop_
_entity_poly.entity_id
_entity_poly.type
_entity_poly.pdbx_seq_one_letter_code
_entity_poly.pdbx_strand_id
1 'polypeptide(L)'
;MNRFGWLEWIVKANRPLMFCENTFARRYSSLEPISVETLRALLEGVTRSVEADVAAEPPDAFGIMFDGWTHSSEDFVAVFAYCEDNGIAKSALLSMAPVINGLDEDPSARIHRDFLAGMLEQHFVPIWRQLFSEQKIGNYHASAAGRMR
;
A
#
# COMPACT_ATOMS: atom_id res chain seq x y z
N MET A 1 -16.15 -22.18 -8.49
CA MET A 1 -16.67 -20.80 -8.62
C MET A 1 -15.48 -19.84 -8.65
N ASN A 2 -15.09 -19.34 -9.82
CA ASN A 2 -13.89 -18.51 -9.98
C ASN A 2 -14.22 -17.02 -9.82
N ARG A 3 -14.39 -16.57 -8.57
CA ARG A 3 -14.67 -15.15 -8.25
C ARG A 3 -13.46 -14.24 -8.50
N PHE A 4 -12.25 -14.81 -8.55
CA PHE A 4 -11.01 -14.08 -8.85
C PHE A 4 -10.98 -13.53 -10.28
N GLY A 5 -11.71 -14.13 -11.23
CA GLY A 5 -11.78 -13.63 -12.60
C GLY A 5 -12.31 -12.18 -12.70
N TRP A 6 -13.26 -11.79 -11.83
CA TRP A 6 -13.75 -10.41 -11.79
C TRP A 6 -12.70 -9.44 -11.25
N LEU A 7 -11.96 -9.84 -10.20
CA LEU A 7 -10.86 -9.04 -9.63
C LEU A 7 -9.76 -8.81 -10.67
N GLU A 8 -9.31 -9.89 -11.31
CA GLU A 8 -8.26 -9.82 -12.32
C GLU A 8 -8.68 -8.89 -13.46
N TRP A 9 -9.92 -9.02 -13.96
CA TRP A 9 -10.40 -8.19 -15.05
C TRP A 9 -10.45 -6.71 -14.65
N ILE A 10 -10.99 -6.42 -13.47
CA ILE A 10 -11.16 -5.04 -13.02
C ILE A 10 -9.81 -4.36 -12.77
N VAL A 11 -8.88 -5.06 -12.11
CA VAL A 11 -7.54 -4.54 -11.83
C VAL A 11 -6.72 -4.41 -13.11
N LYS A 12 -6.60 -5.49 -13.91
CA LYS A 12 -5.71 -5.49 -15.09
C LYS A 12 -6.24 -4.65 -16.26
N ALA A 13 -7.56 -4.53 -16.42
CA ALA A 13 -8.14 -3.70 -17.47
C ALA A 13 -8.54 -2.31 -16.97
N ASN A 14 -8.18 -1.94 -15.74
CA ASN A 14 -8.50 -0.65 -15.12
C ASN A 14 -9.99 -0.26 -15.32
N ARG A 15 -10.90 -1.11 -14.85
CA ARG A 15 -12.34 -0.91 -14.97
C ARG A 15 -12.93 -0.40 -13.66
N PRO A 16 -14.03 0.36 -13.69
CA PRO A 16 -14.73 0.76 -12.47
C PRO A 16 -15.31 -0.47 -11.75
N LEU A 17 -15.41 -0.44 -10.42
CA LEU A 17 -15.99 -1.54 -9.62
C LEU A 17 -17.40 -1.92 -10.08
N MET A 18 -18.21 -0.93 -10.48
CA MET A 18 -19.56 -1.10 -11.02
C MET A 18 -19.62 -2.00 -12.27
N PHE A 19 -18.47 -2.26 -12.92
CA PHE A 19 -18.40 -3.09 -14.12
C PHE A 19 -18.88 -4.52 -13.88
N CYS A 20 -18.69 -5.09 -12.68
CA CYS A 20 -19.15 -6.45 -12.38
C CYS A 20 -20.69 -6.58 -12.38
N GLU A 21 -21.41 -5.47 -12.23
CA GLU A 21 -22.87 -5.41 -12.28
C GLU A 21 -23.42 -4.98 -13.64
N ASN A 22 -22.56 -4.60 -14.57
CA ASN A 22 -22.97 -4.17 -15.89
C ASN A 22 -23.68 -5.30 -16.64
N THR A 23 -24.86 -5.00 -17.19
CA THR A 23 -25.72 -5.98 -17.88
C THR A 23 -25.04 -6.59 -19.10
N PHE A 24 -24.29 -5.82 -19.88
CA PHE A 24 -23.53 -6.33 -21.02
C PHE A 24 -22.33 -7.15 -20.60
N ALA A 25 -21.57 -6.69 -19.60
CA ALA A 25 -20.43 -7.44 -19.07
C ALA A 25 -20.87 -8.83 -18.58
N ARG A 26 -21.96 -8.90 -17.81
CA ARG A 26 -22.54 -10.17 -17.35
C ARG A 26 -23.03 -11.04 -18.51
N ARG A 27 -23.71 -10.44 -19.50
CA ARG A 27 -24.23 -11.16 -20.67
C ARG A 27 -23.14 -11.83 -21.51
N TYR A 28 -21.98 -11.19 -21.61
CA TYR A 28 -20.87 -11.65 -22.46
C TYR A 28 -19.72 -12.30 -21.70
N SER A 29 -19.82 -12.44 -20.38
CA SER A 29 -18.82 -13.17 -19.56
C SER A 29 -19.29 -14.57 -19.22
N SER A 30 -18.36 -15.50 -19.06
CA SER A 30 -18.61 -16.81 -18.43
C SER A 30 -18.48 -16.77 -16.89
N LEU A 31 -18.24 -15.60 -16.31
CA LEU A 31 -18.06 -15.43 -14.88
C LEU A 31 -19.43 -15.38 -14.18
N GLU A 32 -19.51 -16.00 -13.02
CA GLU A 32 -20.73 -15.97 -12.22
C GLU A 32 -21.01 -14.54 -11.74
N PRO A 33 -22.25 -14.03 -11.86
CA PRO A 33 -22.58 -12.67 -11.43
C PRO A 33 -22.23 -12.43 -9.96
N ILE A 34 -21.58 -11.31 -9.68
CA ILE A 34 -21.30 -10.84 -8.30
C ILE A 34 -21.81 -9.42 -8.14
N SER A 35 -22.08 -9.01 -6.88
CA SER A 35 -22.39 -7.62 -6.57
C SER A 35 -21.11 -6.78 -6.40
N VAL A 36 -21.23 -5.46 -6.48
CA VAL A 36 -20.13 -4.54 -6.17
C VAL A 36 -19.65 -4.73 -4.73
N GLU A 37 -20.55 -4.95 -3.78
CA GLU A 37 -20.19 -5.15 -2.38
C GLU A 37 -19.37 -6.43 -2.20
N THR A 38 -19.74 -7.50 -2.91
CA THR A 38 -19.01 -8.76 -2.88
C THR A 38 -17.62 -8.58 -3.48
N LEU A 39 -17.52 -7.89 -4.62
CA LEU A 39 -16.23 -7.59 -5.25
C LEU A 39 -15.34 -6.73 -4.34
N ARG A 40 -15.92 -5.71 -3.69
CA ARG A 40 -15.19 -4.84 -2.76
C ARG A 40 -14.63 -5.64 -1.58
N ALA A 41 -15.44 -6.52 -0.98
CA ALA A 41 -14.97 -7.38 0.10
C ALA A 41 -13.84 -8.32 -0.35
N LEU A 42 -13.89 -8.80 -1.59
CA LEU A 42 -12.79 -9.59 -2.17
C LEU A 42 -11.54 -8.75 -2.39
N LEU A 43 -11.66 -7.52 -2.91
CA LEU A 43 -10.52 -6.59 -3.04
C LEU A 43 -9.89 -6.31 -1.68
N GLU A 44 -10.69 -5.99 -0.67
CA GLU A 44 -10.20 -5.77 0.71
C GLU A 44 -9.48 -7.00 1.27
N GLY A 45 -9.98 -8.21 0.97
CA GLY A 45 -9.32 -9.46 1.36
C GLY A 45 -7.97 -9.67 0.66
N VAL A 46 -7.90 -9.37 -0.64
CA VAL A 46 -6.64 -9.43 -1.41
C VAL A 46 -5.67 -8.37 -0.90
N THR A 47 -6.11 -7.14 -0.67
CA THR A 47 -5.29 -6.07 -0.09
C THR A 47 -4.68 -6.50 1.23
N ARG A 48 -5.47 -7.02 2.18
CA ARG A 48 -4.94 -7.54 3.46
C ARG A 48 -3.94 -8.68 3.29
N SER A 49 -4.15 -9.55 2.30
CA SER A 49 -3.22 -10.65 2.03
C SER A 49 -1.89 -10.12 1.48
N VAL A 50 -1.94 -9.18 0.55
CA VAL A 50 -0.74 -8.51 -0.01
C VAL A 50 -0.01 -7.72 1.08
N GLU A 51 -0.73 -6.99 1.93
CA GLU A 51 -0.14 -6.28 3.07
C GLU A 51 0.58 -7.25 4.03
N ALA A 52 -0.02 -8.41 4.32
CA ALA A 52 0.60 -9.44 5.15
C ALA A 52 1.84 -10.04 4.49
N ASP A 53 1.81 -10.30 3.18
CA ASP A 53 2.97 -10.82 2.43
C ASP A 53 4.11 -9.79 2.42
N VAL A 54 3.82 -8.52 2.12
CA VAL A 54 4.80 -7.42 2.17
C VAL A 54 5.38 -7.25 3.58
N ALA A 55 4.58 -7.47 4.62
CA ALA A 55 5.00 -7.40 6.01
C ALA A 55 5.81 -8.62 6.49
N ALA A 56 5.64 -9.78 5.86
CA ALA A 56 6.38 -11.00 6.19
C ALA A 56 7.77 -11.06 5.52
N GLU A 57 7.95 -10.34 4.41
CA GLU A 57 9.17 -10.34 3.62
C GLU A 57 10.22 -9.22 3.88
N PRO A 58 10.06 -8.22 4.78
CA PRO A 58 11.01 -7.13 4.84
C PRO A 58 12.33 -7.63 5.46
N PRO A 59 13.48 -7.42 4.81
CA PRO A 59 14.77 -7.68 5.42
C PRO A 59 15.01 -6.78 6.64
N ASP A 60 15.92 -7.19 7.52
CA ASP A 60 16.33 -6.42 8.72
C ASP A 60 16.71 -4.95 8.40
N ALA A 61 17.07 -4.66 7.15
CA ALA A 61 17.24 -3.32 6.62
C ALA A 61 16.70 -3.21 5.18
N PHE A 62 15.94 -2.15 4.91
CA PHE A 62 15.48 -1.77 3.57
C PHE A 62 15.60 -0.25 3.39
N GLY A 63 15.76 0.20 2.15
CA GLY A 63 15.67 1.60 1.77
C GLY A 63 14.23 2.03 1.55
N ILE A 64 13.95 3.32 1.74
CA ILE A 64 12.68 3.93 1.30
C ILE A 64 12.93 4.66 -0.02
N MET A 65 12.10 4.39 -1.01
CA MET A 65 12.11 5.06 -2.32
C MET A 65 10.79 5.81 -2.54
N PHE A 66 10.89 7.01 -3.10
CA PHE A 66 9.74 7.85 -3.45
C PHE A 66 9.64 7.95 -4.97
N ASP A 67 8.43 7.80 -5.50
CA ASP A 67 8.11 8.09 -6.89
C ASP A 67 6.99 9.12 -6.94
N GLY A 68 7.17 10.16 -7.75
CA GLY A 68 6.22 11.26 -7.86
C GLY A 68 5.78 11.43 -9.31
N TRP A 69 4.47 11.49 -9.55
CA TRP A 69 3.92 11.74 -10.88
C TRP A 69 2.69 12.64 -10.82
N THR A 70 2.38 13.28 -11.94
CA THR A 70 1.17 14.08 -12.10
C THR A 70 0.20 13.37 -13.04
N HIS A 71 -1.06 13.22 -12.64
CA HIS A 71 -2.11 12.72 -13.51
C HIS A 71 -3.36 13.61 -13.39
N SER A 72 -3.84 14.12 -14.52
CA SER A 72 -5.07 14.93 -14.58
C SER A 72 -5.10 16.11 -13.59
N SER A 73 -3.99 16.85 -13.50
CA SER A 73 -3.79 18.00 -12.60
C SER A 73 -3.68 17.69 -11.11
N GLU A 74 -3.58 16.41 -10.75
CA GLU A 74 -3.34 15.96 -9.38
C GLU A 74 -1.93 15.35 -9.30
N ASP A 75 -1.15 15.82 -8.33
CA ASP A 75 0.17 15.30 -8.05
C ASP A 75 0.04 14.11 -7.08
N PHE A 76 0.75 13.03 -7.35
CA PHE A 76 0.75 11.82 -6.56
C PHE A 76 2.16 11.54 -6.06
N VAL A 77 2.24 10.93 -4.88
CA VAL A 77 3.47 10.32 -4.40
C VAL A 77 3.19 8.86 -4.04
N ALA A 78 4.06 7.98 -4.51
CA ALA A 78 4.16 6.60 -4.04
C ALA A 78 5.40 6.43 -3.18
N VAL A 79 5.27 5.58 -2.16
CA VAL A 79 6.34 5.22 -1.24
C VAL A 79 6.57 3.73 -1.33
N PHE A 80 7.81 3.34 -1.60
CA PHE A 80 8.22 1.95 -1.76
C PHE A 80 9.26 1.55 -0.71
N ALA A 81 9.13 0.32 -0.20
CA ALA A 81 10.23 -0.36 0.46
C ALA A 81 11.10 -0.96 -0.65
N TYR A 82 12.40 -0.75 -0.56
CA TYR A 82 13.37 -1.22 -1.53
C TYR A 82 14.45 -2.04 -0.83
N CYS A 83 14.69 -3.25 -1.31
CA CYS A 83 15.80 -4.07 -0.85
C CYS A 83 16.49 -4.76 -2.02
N GLU A 84 17.76 -5.11 -1.82
CA GLU A 84 18.50 -5.96 -2.73
C GLU A 84 18.72 -7.31 -2.04
N ASP A 85 18.19 -8.36 -2.65
CA ASP A 85 18.35 -9.73 -2.18
C ASP A 85 19.10 -10.53 -3.25
N ASN A 86 20.32 -10.95 -2.94
CA ASN A 86 21.19 -11.71 -3.85
C ASN A 86 21.39 -11.04 -5.24
N GLY A 87 21.56 -9.72 -5.27
CA GLY A 87 21.73 -8.97 -6.53
C GLY A 87 20.42 -8.69 -7.29
N ILE A 88 19.27 -9.09 -6.73
CA ILE A 88 17.94 -8.83 -7.29
C ILE A 88 17.29 -7.70 -6.49
N ALA A 89 17.06 -6.58 -7.17
CA ALA A 89 16.29 -5.48 -6.63
C ALA A 89 14.82 -5.89 -6.46
N LYS A 90 14.31 -5.76 -5.24
CA LYS A 90 12.91 -5.97 -4.88
C LYS A 90 12.33 -4.65 -4.39
N SER A 91 11.11 -4.34 -4.82
CA SER A 91 10.35 -3.21 -4.30
C SER A 91 8.91 -3.59 -3.98
N ALA A 92 8.40 -3.04 -2.88
CA ALA A 92 7.02 -3.20 -2.46
C ALA A 92 6.39 -1.82 -2.28
N LEU A 93 5.23 -1.58 -2.91
CA LEU A 93 4.46 -0.35 -2.72
C LEU A 93 3.82 -0.37 -1.32
N LEU A 94 4.13 0.63 -0.51
CA LEU A 94 3.66 0.74 0.87
C LEU A 94 2.46 1.67 0.98
N SER A 95 2.49 2.74 0.20
CA SER A 95 1.45 3.75 0.18
C SER A 95 1.52 4.55 -1.10
N MET A 96 0.35 5.03 -1.52
CA MET A 96 0.19 5.94 -2.64
C MET A 96 -0.94 6.89 -2.28
N ALA A 97 -0.70 8.18 -2.40
CA ALA A 97 -1.73 9.17 -2.13
C ALA A 97 -1.50 10.44 -2.95
N PRO A 98 -2.59 11.17 -3.25
CA PRO A 98 -2.47 12.48 -3.82
C PRO A 98 -1.76 13.40 -2.82
N VAL A 99 -0.86 14.24 -3.34
CA VAL A 99 -0.29 15.34 -2.59
C VAL A 99 -1.38 16.38 -2.47
N ILE A 100 -1.88 16.61 -1.25
CA ILE A 100 -2.88 17.64 -1.00
C ILE A 100 -2.22 19.00 -1.26
N ASN A 101 -2.33 19.49 -2.49
CA ASN A 101 -2.03 20.87 -2.82
C ASN A 101 -3.23 21.69 -2.34
N GLY A 102 -3.24 22.08 -1.06
CA GLY A 102 -4.11 23.15 -0.60
C GLY A 102 -3.89 24.34 -1.52
N LEU A 103 -4.95 24.93 -2.06
CA LEU A 103 -4.90 25.94 -3.13
C LEU A 103 -4.08 27.21 -2.77
N ASP A 104 -3.57 27.31 -1.54
CA ASP A 104 -2.72 28.39 -1.01
C ASP A 104 -1.43 27.89 -0.31
N GLU A 105 -1.11 26.58 -0.36
CA GLU A 105 0.02 26.02 0.38
C GLU A 105 1.25 25.81 -0.52
N ASP A 106 2.32 26.53 -0.18
CA ASP A 106 3.66 26.43 -0.76
C ASP A 106 4.09 24.96 -0.96
N PRO A 107 4.28 24.46 -2.21
CA PRO A 107 4.70 23.08 -2.53
C PRO A 107 6.18 22.83 -2.16
N SER A 108 6.63 23.42 -1.06
CA SER A 108 7.95 23.27 -0.51
C SER A 108 8.19 21.81 -0.08
N ALA A 109 9.45 21.41 -0.11
CA ALA A 109 9.91 20.14 0.41
C ALA A 109 9.47 19.86 1.88
N ARG A 110 9.09 20.91 2.64
CA ARG A 110 8.61 20.78 4.02
C ARG A 110 7.22 20.14 4.08
N ILE A 111 6.28 20.54 3.22
CA ILE A 111 4.92 19.95 3.20
C ILE A 111 5.01 18.48 2.77
N HIS A 112 5.83 18.19 1.76
CA HIS A 112 6.11 16.81 1.36
C HIS A 112 6.71 15.99 2.51
N ARG A 113 7.68 16.54 3.25
CA ARG A 113 8.26 15.86 4.42
C ARG A 113 7.21 15.60 5.51
N ASP A 114 6.38 16.58 5.84
CA ASP A 114 5.41 16.45 6.92
C ASP A 114 4.28 15.49 6.55
N PHE A 115 3.86 15.48 5.27
CA PHE A 115 2.97 14.46 4.70
C PHE A 115 3.59 13.06 4.80
N LEU A 116 4.84 12.90 4.38
CA LEU A 116 5.54 11.62 4.44
C LEU A 116 5.72 11.14 5.89
N ALA A 117 6.05 12.04 6.81
CA ALA A 117 6.17 11.73 8.23
C ALA A 117 4.83 11.26 8.81
N GLY A 118 3.73 11.97 8.53
CA GLY A 118 2.39 11.59 8.97
C GLY A 118 1.94 10.25 8.37
N MET A 119 2.22 10.03 7.09
CA MET A 119 1.91 8.77 6.40
C MET A 119 2.72 7.60 6.97
N LEU A 120 4.01 7.77 7.24
CA LEU A 120 4.83 6.76 7.93
C LEU A 120 4.31 6.53 9.37
N GLU A 121 3.91 7.56 10.09
CA GLU A 121 3.36 7.38 11.43
C GLU A 121 1.99 6.68 11.44
N GLN A 122 1.14 6.92 10.43
CA GLN A 122 -0.23 6.39 10.37
C GLN A 122 -0.34 5.04 9.67
N HIS A 123 0.48 4.77 8.67
CA HIS A 123 0.42 3.51 7.91
C HIS A 123 1.53 2.55 8.34
N PHE A 124 2.74 3.06 8.61
CA PHE A 124 3.84 2.19 9.01
C PHE A 124 3.75 1.76 10.48
N VAL A 125 3.53 2.69 11.43
CA VAL A 125 3.50 2.32 12.86
C VAL A 125 2.38 1.33 13.21
N PRO A 126 1.16 1.41 12.65
CA PRO A 126 0.12 0.42 12.90
C PRO A 126 0.38 -0.93 12.23
N ILE A 127 0.91 -0.97 11.00
CA ILE A 127 1.36 -2.21 10.35
C ILE A 127 2.40 -2.90 11.25
N TRP A 128 3.39 -2.17 11.74
CA TRP A 128 4.39 -2.72 12.68
C TRP A 128 3.81 -3.06 14.07
N ARG A 129 2.91 -2.25 14.65
CA ARG A 129 2.30 -2.56 15.96
C ARG A 129 1.42 -3.80 15.91
N GLN A 130 0.70 -4.01 14.80
CA GLN A 130 -0.14 -5.20 14.63
C GLN A 130 0.74 -6.45 14.51
N LEU A 131 1.84 -6.39 13.75
CA LEU A 131 2.85 -7.45 13.63
C LEU A 131 3.58 -7.76 14.96
N PHE A 132 3.96 -6.76 15.73
CA PHE A 132 4.62 -6.94 17.03
C PHE A 132 3.66 -7.24 18.18
N SER A 133 2.34 -7.08 18.00
CA SER A 133 1.35 -7.51 19.01
C SER A 133 1.14 -9.03 19.02
N GLU A 134 1.39 -9.70 17.88
CA GLU A 134 1.19 -11.15 17.73
C GLU A 134 2.45 -11.98 18.03
N GLN A 135 3.63 -11.36 18.14
CA GLN A 135 4.80 -11.98 18.73
C GLN A 135 5.04 -11.43 20.15
N LYS A 136 4.80 -12.26 21.16
CA LYS A 136 5.38 -12.09 22.50
C LYS A 136 6.92 -12.17 22.40
N ILE A 137 7.57 -11.09 22.00
CA ILE A 137 9.00 -10.90 22.26
C ILE A 137 9.09 -10.05 23.52
N GLY A 138 9.52 -10.72 24.59
CA GLY A 138 9.71 -10.11 25.89
C GLY A 138 10.71 -8.96 25.85
N ASN A 139 10.41 -7.96 26.68
CA ASN A 139 11.31 -6.97 27.27
C ASN A 139 12.78 -7.06 26.84
N TYR A 140 13.22 -6.12 26.02
CA TYR A 140 14.60 -5.64 26.07
C TYR A 140 14.61 -4.15 26.47
N HIS A 141 14.78 -3.94 27.77
CA HIS A 141 15.45 -2.76 28.31
C HIS A 141 16.97 -2.98 28.17
N ALA A 142 17.66 -2.08 27.47
CA ALA A 142 19.05 -1.66 27.75
C ALA A 142 19.43 -0.57 26.73
N SER A 143 19.41 0.71 27.11
CA SER A 143 20.58 1.44 27.61
C SER A 143 21.62 1.75 26.54
N ALA A 144 21.58 2.98 26.03
CA ALA A 144 22.75 3.66 25.48
C ALA A 144 22.64 5.18 25.74
N ALA A 145 22.64 5.54 27.03
CA ALA A 145 23.16 6.83 27.47
C ALA A 145 24.63 6.63 27.87
N GLY A 146 25.55 7.34 27.20
CA GLY A 146 26.90 7.56 27.75
C GLY A 146 28.06 7.38 26.79
N ARG A 147 28.55 8.52 26.27
CA ARG A 147 29.96 8.91 26.02
C ARG A 147 30.98 7.82 25.63
N MET A 148 31.74 8.09 24.56
CA MET A 148 33.10 8.65 24.71
C MET A 148 33.66 9.18 23.38
N ARG A 149 34.08 10.46 23.45
CA ARG A 149 35.16 11.17 22.72
C ARG A 149 35.06 11.34 21.22
#